data_AF-X1JE20-F1
#
_entry.id   AF-X1JE20-F1
#
_cell.length_a   1.000
_cell.length_b   1.000
_cell.length_c   1.000
_cell.angle_alpha   90.00
_cell.angle_beta   90.00
_cell.angle_gamma   90.00
#
_symmetry.space_group_name_H-M   'P 1'
#
loop_
_entity.id
_entity.type
_entity.pdbx_description
1 polymer ?
#
loop_
_entity_poly.entity_id
_entity_poly.type
_entity_poly.pdbx_seq_one_letter_code
_entity_poly.pdbx_strand_id
1 'polypeptide(L)'
;MVSHAEIFRSVRLRECNERAFMLYAVGIASAIARDGVDFVLLVDENDAPSATSHLRLYERERLYRPPPPPPPPRLHPHAIQGSLVYALVVIGVAFAISNGLWRLDAFDTGELNAALVQQGQWWRVWTALTLHLDGLHLLANTVFGA
;
A
#
# COMPACT_ATOMS: atom_id res chain seq x y z
N MET A 1 27.69 -39.97 20.27
CA MET A 1 27.57 -39.13 21.48
C MET A 1 27.25 -37.74 20.97
N VAL A 2 26.02 -37.26 21.16
CA VAL A 2 25.61 -35.93 20.67
C VAL A 2 26.29 -34.91 21.57
N SER A 3 27.29 -34.21 21.03
CA SER A 3 27.98 -33.13 21.74
C SER A 3 27.14 -31.86 21.61
N HIS A 4 26.97 -31.14 22.71
CA HIS A 4 26.15 -29.94 22.75
C HIS A 4 27.04 -28.74 23.09
N ALA A 5 26.90 -27.66 22.33
CA ALA A 5 27.58 -26.39 22.55
C ALA A 5 26.66 -25.39 23.26
N GLU A 6 27.18 -24.67 24.25
CA GLU A 6 26.51 -23.49 24.83
C GLU A 6 26.66 -22.30 23.87
N ILE A 7 25.54 -21.70 23.48
CA ILE A 7 25.50 -20.55 22.56
C ILE A 7 25.00 -19.26 23.19
N PHE A 8 24.29 -19.33 24.32
CA PHE A 8 23.78 -18.16 25.02
C PHE A 8 23.45 -18.47 26.49
N ARG A 9 23.60 -17.48 27.36
CA ARG A 9 23.32 -17.57 28.79
C ARG A 9 22.59 -16.34 29.30
N SER A 10 21.61 -16.53 30.19
CA SER A 10 20.91 -15.43 30.85
C SER A 10 20.29 -15.85 32.18
N VAL A 11 20.27 -14.94 33.15
CA VAL A 11 19.50 -15.08 34.40
C VAL A 11 17.98 -15.10 34.16
N ARG A 12 17.52 -14.63 32.99
CA ARG A 12 16.09 -14.54 32.65
C ARG A 12 15.72 -15.62 31.64
N LEU A 13 14.86 -16.56 32.05
CA LEU A 13 14.34 -17.60 31.17
C LEU A 13 13.69 -17.05 29.89
N ARG A 14 13.01 -15.89 29.96
CA ARG A 14 12.39 -15.23 28.80
C ARG A 14 13.39 -14.95 27.68
N GLU A 15 14.61 -14.51 28.01
CA GLU A 15 15.65 -14.18 27.02
C GLU A 15 16.17 -15.44 26.31
N CYS A 16 16.22 -16.57 27.02
CA CYS A 16 16.57 -17.88 26.44
C CYS A 16 15.43 -18.42 25.57
N ASN A 17 14.17 -18.29 26.01
CA ASN A 17 13.01 -18.72 25.24
C ASN A 17 12.86 -17.96 23.91
N GLU A 18 13.10 -16.64 23.93
CA GLU A 18 13.05 -15.81 22.72
C GLU A 18 14.09 -16.26 21.69
N ARG A 19 15.31 -16.56 22.13
CA ARG A 19 16.40 -17.05 21.28
C ARG A 19 16.19 -18.50 20.83
N ALA A 20 15.65 -19.36 21.69
CA ALA A 20 15.25 -20.72 21.33
C ALA A 20 14.16 -20.73 20.26
N PHE A 21 13.17 -19.84 20.38
CA PHE A 21 12.11 -19.67 19.37
C PHE A 21 12.68 -19.19 18.04
N MET A 22 13.60 -18.22 18.06
CA MET A 22 14.28 -17.76 16.84
C MET A 22 15.06 -18.90 16.15
N LEU A 23 15.83 -19.69 16.92
CA LEU A 23 16.56 -20.84 16.38
C LEU A 23 15.61 -21.89 15.79
N TYR A 24 14.50 -22.17 16.47
CA TYR A 24 13.46 -23.05 15.95
C TYR A 24 12.90 -22.56 14.62
N ALA A 25 12.66 -21.25 14.47
CA ALA A 25 12.15 -20.66 13.24
C ALA A 25 13.11 -20.79 12.05
N VAL A 26 14.43 -20.84 12.29
CA VAL A 26 15.45 -21.10 11.25
C VAL A 26 15.81 -22.58 11.11
N GLY A 27 15.07 -23.47 11.79
CA GLY A 27 15.23 -24.93 11.69
C GLY A 27 16.37 -25.52 12.53
N ILE A 28 16.89 -24.77 13.50
CA ILE A 28 17.96 -25.23 14.41
C ILE A 28 17.33 -25.70 15.72
N ALA A 29 17.54 -26.99 16.05
CA ALA A 29 17.10 -27.54 17.32
C ALA A 29 17.93 -26.96 18.47
N SER A 30 17.25 -26.51 19.53
CA SER A 30 17.90 -25.98 20.72
C SER A 30 17.21 -26.47 21.99
N ALA A 31 17.99 -26.57 23.07
CA ALA A 31 17.51 -26.97 24.39
C ALA A 31 17.93 -25.92 25.42
N ILE A 32 17.07 -25.67 26.41
CA ILE A 32 17.38 -24.78 27.52
C ILE A 32 17.65 -25.64 28.75
N ALA A 33 18.84 -25.50 29.34
CA ALA A 33 19.18 -26.13 30.60
C ALA A 33 19.37 -25.05 31.68
N ARG A 34 19.19 -25.46 32.93
CA ARG A 34 19.47 -24.60 34.08
C ARG A 34 20.87 -24.88 34.60
N ASP A 35 21.68 -23.84 34.73
CA ASP A 35 23.04 -23.90 35.27
C ASP A 35 23.14 -22.93 36.47
N GLY A 36 22.90 -23.48 37.67
CA GLY A 36 22.80 -22.69 38.90
C GLY A 36 21.66 -21.67 38.85
N VAL A 37 22.02 -20.38 38.90
CA VAL A 37 21.09 -19.24 38.81
C VAL A 37 20.76 -18.84 37.38
N ASP A 38 21.54 -19.33 36.41
CA ASP A 38 21.40 -18.98 35.00
C ASP A 38 20.64 -20.05 34.22
N PHE A 39 20.15 -19.64 33.06
CA PHE A 39 19.66 -20.52 32.01
C PHE A 39 20.64 -20.47 30.83
N VAL A 40 20.98 -21.64 30.31
CA VAL A 40 21.89 -21.80 29.16
C VAL A 40 21.12 -22.38 27.99
N LEU A 41 21.37 -21.84 26.81
CA LEU A 41 20.84 -22.31 25.54
C LEU A 41 21.91 -23.17 24.86
N LEU A 42 21.54 -24.41 24.59
CA LEU A 42 22.39 -25.46 24.04
C LEU A 42 21.89 -25.84 22.64
N VAL A 43 22.81 -26.10 21.72
CA VAL A 43 22.55 -26.65 20.38
C VAL A 43 23.50 -27.81 20.12
N ASP A 44 23.22 -28.61 19.08
CA ASP A 44 24.19 -29.60 18.60
C ASP A 44 25.49 -28.87 18.19
N GLU A 45 26.64 -29.45 18.53
CA GLU A 45 27.96 -28.90 18.20
C GLU A 45 28.12 -28.60 16.70
N ASN A 46 27.51 -29.41 15.83
CA ASN A 46 27.53 -29.21 14.38
C ASN A 46 26.77 -27.96 13.94
N ASP A 47 25.72 -27.57 14.68
CA ASP A 47 24.88 -26.40 14.40
C ASP A 47 25.39 -25.13 15.10
N ALA A 48 26.35 -25.23 16.02
CA ALA A 48 26.83 -24.11 16.82
C ALA A 48 27.34 -22.90 16.00
N PRO A 49 28.10 -23.07 14.90
CA PRO A 49 28.51 -21.94 14.06
C PRO A 49 27.32 -21.25 13.41
N SER A 50 26.35 -22.03 12.91
CA SER A 50 25.14 -21.51 12.27
C SER A 50 24.26 -20.76 13.28
N ALA A 51 23.98 -21.38 14.43
CA ALA A 51 23.19 -20.79 15.51
C ALA A 51 23.78 -19.46 16.00
N THR A 52 25.10 -19.41 16.17
CA THR A 52 25.81 -18.17 16.56
C THR A 52 25.64 -17.07 15.52
N SER A 53 25.69 -17.40 14.23
CA SER A 53 25.50 -16.42 13.16
C SER A 53 24.08 -15.85 13.15
N HIS A 54 23.06 -16.71 13.31
CA HIS A 54 21.66 -16.30 13.40
C HIS A 54 21.39 -15.44 14.63
N LEU A 55 21.92 -15.81 15.80
CA LEU A 55 21.78 -15.01 17.02
C LEU A 55 22.40 -13.62 16.90
N ARG A 56 23.57 -13.50 16.23
CA ARG A 56 24.20 -12.20 15.97
C ARG A 56 23.36 -11.33 15.06
N LEU A 57 22.76 -11.90 14.01
CA LEU A 57 21.88 -11.15 13.12
C LEU A 57 20.61 -10.70 13.86
N TYR A 58 20.00 -11.62 14.61
CA TYR A 58 18.84 -11.35 15.43
C TYR A 58 19.09 -10.23 16.44
N GLU A 59 20.24 -10.20 17.13
CA GLU A 59 20.54 -9.11 18.09
C GLU A 59 20.70 -7.75 17.38
N ARG A 60 21.30 -7.72 16.18
CA ARG A 60 21.39 -6.48 15.39
C ARG A 60 20.01 -5.96 15.00
N GLU A 61 19.10 -6.86 14.62
CA GLU A 61 17.74 -6.51 14.25
C GLU A 61 16.89 -6.11 15.47
N ARG A 62 17.05 -6.81 16.60
CA ARG A 62 16.37 -6.47 17.87
C ARG A 62 16.72 -5.07 18.36
N LEU A 63 17.98 -4.64 18.15
CA LEU A 63 18.44 -3.30 18.48
C LEU A 63 18.05 -2.25 17.44
N TYR A 64 17.55 -2.66 16.28
CA TYR A 64 17.10 -1.72 15.24
C TYR A 64 15.83 -1.01 15.71
N ARG A 65 15.94 0.31 15.87
CA ARG A 65 14.78 1.19 16.09
C ARG A 65 14.31 1.70 14.72
N PRO A 66 13.10 1.34 14.25
CA PRO A 66 12.60 1.88 13.00
C PRO A 66 12.49 3.41 13.09
N PRO A 67 12.66 4.13 11.97
CA PRO A 67 12.47 5.56 11.94
C PRO A 67 11.04 5.90 12.40
N PRO A 68 10.82 7.07 13.04
CA PRO A 68 9.48 7.50 13.39
C PRO A 68 8.59 7.51 12.13
N PRO A 69 7.29 7.18 12.27
CA PRO A 69 6.36 7.23 11.15
C PRO A 69 6.35 8.65 10.55
N PRO A 70 6.08 8.77 9.25
CA PRO A 70 5.90 10.08 8.64
C PRO A 70 4.79 10.86 9.36
N PRO A 71 4.88 12.21 9.41
CA PRO A 71 3.83 13.02 10.01
C PRO A 71 2.49 12.77 9.31
N PRO A 72 1.36 12.85 10.03
CA PRO A 72 0.04 12.68 9.42
C PRO A 72 -0.19 13.70 8.30
N PRO A 73 -0.94 13.35 7.25
CA PRO A 73 -1.26 14.28 6.17
C PRO A 73 -1.96 15.52 6.73
N ARG A 74 -1.59 16.70 6.22
CA ARG A 74 -2.23 17.96 6.61
C ARG A 74 -3.65 18.00 6.04
N LEU A 75 -4.65 17.92 6.91
CA LEU A 75 -6.04 18.16 6.52
C LEU A 75 -6.24 19.67 6.32
N HIS A 76 -6.67 20.08 5.12
CA HIS A 76 -6.99 21.48 4.86
C HIS A 76 -8.36 21.83 5.50
N PRO A 77 -8.46 22.91 6.28
CA PRO A 77 -9.67 23.27 7.03
C PRO A 77 -10.91 23.53 6.15
N HIS A 78 -10.71 23.72 4.84
CA HIS A 78 -11.76 23.99 3.87
C HIS A 78 -11.88 22.92 2.78
N ALA A 79 -11.28 21.73 2.96
CA ALA A 79 -11.31 20.67 1.96
C ALA A 79 -12.75 20.31 1.55
N ILE A 80 -13.66 20.20 2.53
CA ILE A 80 -15.08 19.91 2.29
C ILE A 80 -15.75 21.06 1.50
N GLN A 81 -15.47 22.31 1.86
CA GLN A 81 -16.02 23.47 1.17
C GLN A 81 -15.52 23.56 -0.28
N GLY A 82 -14.23 23.30 -0.51
CA GLY A 82 -13.64 23.22 -1.84
C GLY A 82 -14.27 22.13 -2.70
N SER A 83 -14.42 20.91 -2.14
CA SER A 83 -15.09 19.79 -2.83
C SER A 83 -16.56 20.08 -3.13
N LEU A 84 -17.30 20.71 -2.21
CA LEU A 84 -18.69 21.11 -2.43
C LEU A 84 -18.81 22.17 -3.51
N VAL A 85 -17.96 23.19 -3.50
CA VAL A 85 -17.93 24.24 -4.55
C VAL A 85 -17.61 23.62 -5.90
N TYR A 86 -16.61 22.75 -5.98
CA TYR A 86 -16.25 22.04 -7.20
C TYR A 86 -17.42 21.20 -7.73
N ALA A 87 -18.06 20.40 -6.87
CA ALA A 87 -19.21 19.59 -7.24
C ALA A 87 -20.38 20.44 -7.75
N LEU A 88 -20.69 21.55 -7.06
CA LEU A 88 -21.74 22.49 -7.48
C LEU A 88 -21.43 23.12 -8.85
N VAL A 89 -20.18 23.47 -9.12
CA VAL A 89 -19.77 24.02 -10.42
C VAL A 89 -19.95 22.97 -11.52
N VAL A 90 -19.47 21.73 -11.31
CA VAL A 90 -19.62 20.65 -12.30
C VAL A 90 -21.10 20.35 -12.57
N ILE A 91 -21.92 20.22 -11.53
CA ILE A 91 -23.37 19.99 -11.64
C ILE A 91 -24.04 21.17 -12.35
N GLY A 92 -23.69 22.41 -11.98
CA GLY A 92 -24.26 23.61 -12.59
C GLY A 92 -23.94 23.73 -14.08
N VAL A 93 -22.69 23.45 -14.47
CA VAL A 93 -22.28 23.41 -15.88
C VAL A 93 -23.02 22.32 -16.64
N ALA A 94 -23.09 21.10 -16.10
CA ALA A 94 -23.82 20.00 -16.72
C ALA A 94 -25.31 20.34 -16.88
N PHE A 95 -25.95 20.90 -15.84
CA PHE A 95 -27.34 21.33 -15.88
C PHE A 95 -27.58 22.42 -16.92
N ALA A 96 -26.69 23.42 -17.01
CA ALA A 96 -26.81 24.51 -17.99
C ALA A 96 -26.71 24.00 -19.43
N ILE A 97 -25.82 23.04 -19.69
CA ILE A 97 -25.68 22.39 -21.00
C ILE A 97 -26.92 21.54 -21.31
N SER A 98 -27.38 20.69 -20.38
CA SER A 98 -28.53 19.80 -20.60
C SER A 98 -29.86 20.54 -20.79
N ASN A 99 -30.03 21.72 -20.19
CA ASN A 99 -31.23 22.54 -20.34
C ASN A 99 -31.14 23.56 -21.49
N GLY A 100 -30.08 23.49 -22.31
CA GLY A 100 -29.91 24.38 -23.47
C GLY A 100 -29.66 25.84 -23.11
N LEU A 101 -29.35 26.15 -21.85
CA LEU A 101 -28.95 27.48 -21.38
C LEU A 101 -27.58 27.89 -21.96
N TRP A 102 -26.78 26.90 -22.35
CA TRP A 102 -25.54 27.07 -23.09
C TRP A 102 -25.51 26.09 -24.25
N ARG A 103 -25.69 26.57 -25.49
CA ARG A 103 -25.51 25.72 -26.69
C ARG A 103 -24.02 25.58 -26.96
N LEU A 104 -23.48 24.41 -26.64
CA LEU A 104 -22.21 23.99 -27.21
C LEU A 104 -22.56 23.43 -28.59
N ASP A 105 -22.39 24.23 -29.65
CA ASP A 105 -22.60 23.76 -31.04
C ASP A 105 -21.78 22.47 -31.33
N ALA A 106 -20.72 22.20 -30.56
CA ALA A 106 -19.97 20.94 -30.57
C ALA A 106 -20.79 19.68 -30.22
N PHE A 107 -21.82 19.77 -29.36
CA PHE A 107 -22.70 18.64 -29.00
C PHE A 107 -23.68 18.30 -30.13
N ASP A 108 -24.29 19.32 -30.74
CA ASP A 108 -25.17 19.14 -31.91
C ASP A 108 -24.39 18.72 -33.17
N THR A 109 -23.10 19.10 -33.26
CA THR A 109 -22.27 18.78 -34.43
C THR A 109 -21.41 17.51 -34.26
N GLY A 110 -21.45 16.89 -33.08
CA GLY A 110 -20.74 15.64 -32.75
C GLY A 110 -21.44 14.36 -33.22
N GLU A 111 -22.58 14.46 -33.89
CA GLU A 111 -23.24 13.31 -34.49
C GLU A 111 -22.35 12.71 -35.59
N LEU A 112 -21.96 11.44 -35.39
CA LEU A 112 -21.13 10.71 -36.32
C LEU A 112 -21.97 10.30 -37.55
N ASN A 113 -22.10 11.23 -38.51
CA ASN A 113 -22.72 10.93 -39.80
C ASN A 113 -21.64 10.50 -40.80
N ALA A 114 -21.61 9.20 -41.13
CA ALA A 114 -20.62 8.61 -42.02
C ALA A 114 -20.60 9.24 -43.43
N ALA A 115 -21.75 9.70 -43.95
CA ALA A 115 -21.82 10.35 -45.25
C ALA A 115 -21.15 11.74 -45.23
N LEU A 116 -21.32 12.50 -44.16
CA LEU A 116 -20.67 13.82 -44.00
C LEU A 116 -19.17 13.71 -43.73
N VAL A 117 -18.73 12.65 -43.05
CA VAL A 117 -17.30 12.35 -42.86
C VAL A 117 -16.63 12.05 -44.20
N GLN A 118 -17.26 11.23 -45.05
CA GLN A 118 -16.74 10.94 -46.40
C GLN A 118 -16.73 12.17 -47.31
N GLN A 119 -17.56 13.18 -47.02
CA GLN A 119 -17.59 14.47 -47.72
C GLN A 119 -16.59 15.51 -47.16
N GLY A 120 -15.67 15.10 -46.27
CA GLY A 120 -14.57 15.95 -45.81
C GLY A 120 -14.74 16.54 -44.40
N GLN A 121 -15.84 16.26 -43.70
CA GLN A 121 -16.03 16.67 -42.31
C GLN A 121 -15.38 15.67 -41.32
N TRP A 122 -14.12 15.29 -41.57
CA TRP A 122 -13.38 14.30 -40.77
C TRP A 122 -13.18 14.72 -39.31
N TRP A 123 -13.20 16.03 -39.04
CA TRP A 123 -13.12 16.58 -37.68
C TRP A 123 -14.27 16.09 -36.79
N ARG A 124 -15.41 15.66 -37.37
CA ARG A 124 -16.51 15.01 -36.62
C ARG A 124 -16.09 13.72 -35.94
N VAL A 125 -15.12 12.98 -36.49
CA VAL A 125 -14.57 11.77 -35.85
C VAL A 125 -13.85 12.13 -34.56
N TRP A 126 -13.07 13.21 -34.56
CA TRP A 126 -12.40 13.72 -33.36
C TRP A 126 -13.40 14.23 -32.33
N THR A 127 -14.40 15.00 -32.76
CA THR A 127 -15.45 15.52 -31.88
C THR A 127 -16.25 14.40 -31.24
N ALA A 128 -16.65 13.37 -32.00
CA ALA A 128 -17.35 12.19 -31.48
C ALA A 128 -16.50 11.39 -30.49
N LEU A 129 -15.19 11.28 -30.71
CA LEU A 129 -14.26 10.63 -29.78
C LEU A 129 -14.20 11.38 -28.43
N THR A 130 -14.26 12.71 -28.48
CA THR A 130 -14.28 13.56 -27.28
C THR A 130 -15.66 13.68 -26.62
N LEU A 131 -16.73 13.38 -27.37
CA LEU A 131 -18.11 13.37 -26.89
C LEU A 131 -18.54 12.04 -26.26
N HIS A 132 -17.65 11.04 -26.20
CA HIS A 132 -17.82 9.81 -25.40
C HIS A 132 -17.73 10.09 -23.88
N LEU A 133 -18.19 11.27 -23.46
CA LEU A 133 -18.44 11.63 -22.08
C LEU A 133 -19.82 11.06 -21.72
N ASP A 134 -19.93 9.73 -21.70
CA ASP A 134 -21.11 9.06 -21.19
C ASP A 134 -21.35 9.58 -19.77
N GLY A 135 -22.52 10.17 -19.52
CA GLY A 135 -22.88 10.69 -18.19
C GLY A 135 -22.69 9.65 -17.08
N LEU A 136 -22.71 8.36 -17.42
CA LEU A 136 -22.41 7.23 -16.55
C LEU A 136 -20.92 7.15 -16.13
N HIS A 137 -19.98 7.49 -17.01
CA HIS A 137 -18.55 7.54 -16.68
C HIS A 137 -18.19 8.75 -15.81
N LEU A 138 -18.86 9.89 -16.01
CA LEU A 138 -18.68 11.06 -15.15
C LEU A 138 -19.26 10.83 -13.74
N LEU A 139 -20.43 10.17 -13.65
CA LEU A 139 -21.01 9.71 -12.38
C LEU A 139 -20.11 8.72 -11.66
N ALA A 140 -19.56 7.73 -12.38
CA ALA A 140 -18.65 6.74 -11.80
C ALA A 140 -17.38 7.41 -11.22
N ASN A 141 -16.77 8.35 -11.94
CA ASN A 141 -15.59 9.06 -11.46
C ASN A 141 -15.90 10.02 -10.30
N THR A 142 -17.12 10.56 -10.23
CA THR A 142 -17.53 11.47 -9.16
C THR A 142 -17.93 10.73 -7.88
N VAL A 143 -18.52 9.54 -7.99
CA VAL A 143 -18.96 8.71 -6.85
C VAL A 143 -17.83 7.84 -6.30
N PHE A 144 -16.98 7.30 -7.18
CA PHE A 144 -15.90 6.38 -6.80
C PHE A 144 -14.52 7.00 -6.77
N GLY A 145 -14.40 8.30 -7.05
CA GLY A 145 -13.24 9.17 -6.78
C GLY A 145 -11.87 8.49 -6.81
N ALA A 146 -11.13 8.69 -7.92
CA ALA A 146 -9.70 8.41 -7.98
C ALA A 146 -8.91 9.11 -6.85
#